data_AF-A0AAN9RPL0-F1
#
_entry.id   AF-A0AAN9RPL0-F1
#
_cell.length_a   1.000
_cell.length_b   1.000
_cell.length_c   1.000
_cell.angle_alpha   90.00
_cell.angle_beta   90.00
_cell.angle_gamma   90.00
#
_symmetry.space_group_name_H-M   'P 1'
#
loop_
_entity.id
_entity.type
_entity.pdbx_description
1 polymer ?
#
loop_
_entity_poly.entity_id
_entity_poly.type
_entity_poly.pdbx_seq_one_letter_code
_entity_poly.pdbx_strand_id
1 'polypeptide(L)'
;MAESVHIHVFKMHATCSNIIFDYIRKQYEMVTHITLHIHTYTTQLSLKLRKKTMKVAMLHFLPLCFSLILALKTQPLLAAEPEPVVDKQGNPLEPGVGYYVWPLWADNGGLTLGQTRNKTCPLDVIRDPSFIGTPVSFLAPGLDHIPTLTDLTIDFPVTTICNQPTVWRLLKEGSGFWFVSTSGNPGDLTSKFKIERLAGEHAYEIYSFKFCPSVPGVLCAPVGTFEDADGTKVMAVGDNIEPYYVRFQKVSTFAQHMKQALST
;
A
#
# COMPACT_ATOMS: atom_id res chain seq x y z
N MET A 1 42.12 62.22 89.41
CA MET A 1 42.08 62.68 87.99
C MET A 1 42.51 61.62 86.97
N ALA A 2 43.08 60.48 87.38
CA ALA A 2 43.45 59.37 86.48
C ALA A 2 42.26 58.73 85.75
N GLU A 3 41.06 58.77 86.32
CA GLU A 3 39.84 58.21 85.71
C GLU A 3 39.32 58.99 84.48
N SER A 4 39.53 60.30 84.43
CA SER A 4 39.00 61.16 83.34
C SER A 4 39.78 60.98 82.03
N VAL A 5 41.10 60.83 82.12
CA VAL A 5 41.97 60.56 80.96
C VAL A 5 41.67 59.17 80.39
N HIS A 6 41.40 58.19 81.25
CA HIS A 6 41.12 56.83 80.84
C HIS A 6 39.84 56.70 80.00
N ILE A 7 38.77 57.41 80.35
CA ILE A 7 37.49 57.40 79.63
C ILE A 7 37.62 58.08 78.26
N HIS A 8 38.34 59.22 78.18
CA HIS A 8 38.58 59.92 76.91
C HIS A 8 39.40 59.10 75.93
N VAL A 9 40.45 58.41 76.41
CA VAL A 9 41.27 57.50 75.60
C VAL A 9 40.45 56.30 75.13
N PHE A 10 39.62 55.71 75.99
CA PHE A 10 38.75 54.58 75.60
C PHE A 10 37.71 54.96 74.54
N LYS A 11 37.10 56.15 74.66
CA LYS A 11 36.09 56.64 73.71
C LYS A 11 36.70 56.97 72.35
N MET A 12 37.93 57.52 72.32
CA MET A 12 38.72 57.69 71.09
C MET A 12 39.12 56.35 70.46
N HIS A 13 39.53 55.36 71.26
CA HIS A 13 39.92 54.04 70.75
C HIS A 13 38.73 53.29 70.13
N ALA A 14 37.55 53.37 70.77
CA ALA A 14 36.31 52.77 70.24
C ALA A 14 35.83 53.45 68.94
N THR A 15 35.95 54.77 68.83
CA THR A 15 35.59 55.49 67.59
C THR A 15 36.57 55.21 66.45
N CYS A 16 37.88 55.15 66.73
CA CYS A 16 38.89 54.79 65.74
C CYS A 16 38.70 53.35 65.20
N SER A 17 38.40 52.40 66.10
CA SER A 17 38.11 51.01 65.73
C SER A 17 36.88 50.89 64.81
N ASN A 18 35.78 51.59 65.12
CA ASN A 18 34.57 51.56 64.30
C ASN A 18 34.79 52.13 62.89
N ILE A 19 35.59 53.19 62.75
CA ILE A 19 35.93 53.78 61.45
C ILE A 19 36.74 52.80 60.58
N ILE A 20 37.70 52.09 61.18
CA ILE A 20 38.50 51.08 60.48
C ILE A 20 37.62 49.90 60.05
N PHE A 21 36.73 49.41 60.92
CA PHE A 21 35.80 48.34 60.58
C PHE A 21 34.83 48.73 59.45
N ASP A 22 34.30 49.96 59.45
CA ASP A 22 33.43 50.44 58.37
C ASP A 22 34.20 50.63 57.05
N TYR A 23 35.46 51.07 57.11
CA TYR A 23 36.33 51.15 55.93
C TYR A 23 36.59 49.75 55.33
N ILE A 24 36.92 48.77 56.17
CA ILE A 24 37.15 47.38 55.74
C ILE A 24 35.85 46.79 55.18
N ARG A 25 34.69 47.01 55.82
CA ARG A 25 33.38 46.53 55.32
C ARG A 25 33.08 47.07 53.92
N LYS A 26 33.26 48.38 53.70
CA LYS A 26 33.07 49.01 52.38
C LYS A 26 34.03 48.47 51.31
N GLN A 27 35.28 48.17 51.68
CA GLN A 27 36.24 47.55 50.76
C GLN A 27 35.81 46.12 50.39
N TYR A 28 35.35 45.30 51.35
CA TYR A 28 34.82 43.97 51.07
C TYR A 28 33.54 44.00 50.23
N GLU A 29 32.62 44.95 50.48
CA GLU A 29 31.42 45.14 49.65
C GLU A 29 31.78 45.55 48.21
N MET A 30 32.78 46.42 48.02
CA MET A 30 33.27 46.79 46.70
C MET A 30 33.89 45.60 45.96
N VAL A 31 34.72 44.81 46.64
CA VAL A 31 35.37 43.63 46.05
C VAL A 31 34.34 42.55 45.70
N THR A 32 33.34 42.32 46.55
CA THR A 32 32.26 41.35 46.25
C THR A 32 31.41 41.81 45.07
N HIS A 33 31.08 43.10 44.97
CA HIS A 33 30.35 43.66 43.83
C HIS A 33 31.13 43.55 42.51
N ILE A 34 32.44 43.84 42.53
CA ILE A 34 33.31 43.67 41.36
C ILE A 34 33.39 42.20 40.95
N THR A 35 33.54 41.28 41.92
CA THR A 35 33.63 39.83 41.65
C THR A 35 32.33 39.30 41.03
N LEU A 36 31.16 39.73 41.54
CA LEU A 36 29.85 39.39 40.98
C LEU A 36 29.69 39.92 39.54
N HIS A 37 30.14 41.16 39.28
CA HIS A 37 30.10 41.71 37.94
C HIS A 37 30.97 40.91 36.97
N ILE A 38 32.20 40.57 37.34
CA ILE A 38 33.10 39.77 36.51
C ILE A 38 32.52 38.37 36.26
N HIS A 39 31.94 37.72 37.28
CA HIS A 39 31.28 36.42 37.12
C HIS A 39 30.07 36.50 36.18
N THR A 40 29.27 37.57 36.30
CA THR A 40 28.11 37.79 35.41
C THR A 40 28.55 38.05 33.96
N TYR A 41 29.61 38.83 33.74
CA TYR A 41 30.14 39.09 32.40
C TYR A 41 30.74 37.83 31.76
N THR A 42 31.51 37.05 32.52
CA THR A 42 32.12 35.79 32.04
C THR A 42 31.06 34.73 31.70
N THR A 43 30.03 34.58 32.54
CA THR A 43 28.92 33.66 32.26
C THR A 43 28.14 34.07 31.01
N GLN A 44 27.78 35.35 30.86
CA GLN A 44 27.13 35.87 29.65
C GLN A 44 27.95 35.65 28.37
N LEU A 45 29.26 35.89 28.44
CA LEU A 45 30.16 35.67 27.30
C LEU A 45 30.22 34.18 26.91
N SER A 46 30.32 33.29 27.90
CA SER A 46 30.33 31.83 27.67
C SER A 46 29.02 31.33 27.03
N LEU A 47 27.87 31.85 27.47
CA LEU A 47 26.55 31.56 26.89
C LEU A 47 26.45 32.05 25.43
N LYS A 48 26.99 33.23 25.13
CA LYS A 48 27.00 33.80 23.77
C LYS A 48 27.90 32.99 22.83
N LEU A 49 29.07 32.56 23.31
CA LEU A 49 29.98 31.65 22.59
C LEU A 49 29.34 30.26 22.35
N ARG A 50 28.70 29.67 23.36
CA ARG A 50 27.94 28.41 23.23
C ARG A 50 26.80 28.52 22.22
N LYS A 51 25.99 29.59 22.27
CA LYS A 51 24.92 29.82 21.28
C LYS A 51 25.46 30.02 19.86
N LYS A 52 26.61 30.71 19.70
CA LYS A 52 27.25 30.91 18.39
C LYS A 52 27.78 29.60 17.82
N THR A 53 28.48 28.79 18.63
CA THR A 53 28.97 27.47 18.21
C THR A 53 27.84 26.50 17.87
N MET A 54 26.75 26.50 18.63
CA MET A 54 25.57 25.69 18.34
C MET A 54 24.86 26.09 17.04
N LYS A 55 24.75 27.40 16.76
CA LYS A 55 24.22 27.91 15.47
C LYS A 55 25.10 27.55 14.29
N VAL A 56 26.42 27.63 14.44
CA VAL A 56 27.39 27.25 13.39
C VAL A 56 27.29 25.75 13.12
N ALA A 57 27.27 24.91 14.15
CA ALA A 57 27.05 23.48 13.99
C ALA A 57 25.72 23.19 13.27
N MET A 58 24.61 23.82 13.69
CA MET A 58 23.30 23.60 13.07
C MET A 58 23.26 24.03 11.58
N LEU A 59 23.97 25.10 11.21
CA LEU A 59 24.05 25.58 9.82
C LEU A 59 24.84 24.62 8.91
N HIS A 60 25.78 23.85 9.46
CA HIS A 60 26.55 22.85 8.72
C HIS A 60 25.85 21.47 8.65
N PHE A 61 25.09 21.09 9.69
CA PHE A 61 24.36 19.80 9.70
C PHE A 61 23.09 19.81 8.84
N LEU A 62 22.42 20.97 8.71
CA LEU A 62 21.18 21.11 7.93
C LEU A 62 21.31 20.76 6.43
N PRO A 63 22.34 21.25 5.68
CA PRO A 63 22.51 20.88 4.28
C PRO A 63 22.94 19.43 4.10
N LEU A 64 23.66 18.86 5.07
CA LEU A 64 24.10 17.46 5.03
C LEU A 64 22.92 16.49 5.16
N CYS A 65 21.99 16.78 6.09
CA CYS A 65 20.73 16.04 6.19
C CYS A 65 19.86 16.20 4.93
N PHE A 66 19.78 17.40 4.37
CA PHE A 66 19.00 17.65 3.16
C PHE A 66 19.56 16.87 1.95
N SER A 67 20.89 16.78 1.81
CA SER A 67 21.54 16.01 0.76
C SER A 67 21.30 14.50 0.88
N LEU A 68 21.23 13.96 2.10
CA LEU A 68 20.94 12.54 2.34
C LEU A 68 19.49 12.19 1.98
N ILE A 69 18.53 13.08 2.26
CA ILE A 69 17.11 12.88 1.90
C ILE A 69 16.92 12.92 0.38
N LEU A 70 17.64 13.79 -0.34
CA LEU A 70 17.62 13.82 -1.81
C LEU A 70 18.23 12.55 -2.41
N ALA A 71 19.30 12.00 -1.81
CA ALA A 71 19.90 10.74 -2.26
C ALA A 71 18.93 9.55 -2.15
N LEU A 72 18.14 9.46 -1.06
CA LEU A 72 17.13 8.40 -0.89
C LEU A 72 15.93 8.51 -1.86
N LYS A 73 15.67 9.69 -2.44
CA LYS A 73 14.53 9.92 -3.35
C LYS A 73 14.79 9.53 -4.81
N THR A 74 16.00 9.06 -5.14
CA THR A 74 16.41 8.82 -6.55
C THR A 74 16.47 7.36 -6.96
N GLN A 75 16.05 6.41 -6.13
CA GLN A 75 15.72 5.09 -6.67
C GLN A 75 14.45 5.24 -7.51
N PRO A 76 14.49 5.02 -8.84
CA PRO A 76 13.26 4.73 -9.55
C PRO A 76 12.65 3.53 -8.82
N LEU A 77 11.39 3.68 -8.40
CA LEU A 77 10.60 2.53 -8.00
C LEU A 77 10.57 1.65 -9.26
N LEU A 78 11.46 0.66 -9.35
CA LEU A 78 11.35 -0.40 -10.34
C LEU A 78 10.00 -1.03 -10.03
N ALA A 79 8.98 -0.65 -10.78
CA ALA A 79 7.75 -1.43 -10.82
C ALA A 79 8.21 -2.84 -11.15
N ALA A 80 8.02 -3.77 -10.21
CA ALA A 80 8.36 -5.17 -10.45
C ALA A 80 7.67 -5.56 -11.75
N GLU A 81 8.43 -6.11 -12.69
CA GLU A 81 7.82 -6.57 -13.93
C GLU A 81 6.75 -7.61 -13.58
N PRO A 82 5.56 -7.55 -14.21
CA PRO A 82 4.51 -8.45 -13.82
C PRO A 82 4.92 -9.90 -14.11
N GLU A 83 4.84 -10.73 -13.07
CA GLU A 83 5.30 -12.12 -13.13
C GLU A 83 4.29 -13.02 -13.87
N PRO A 84 4.74 -14.16 -14.43
CA PRO A 84 3.85 -15.14 -15.03
C PRO A 84 2.81 -15.69 -14.05
N VAL A 85 1.56 -15.77 -14.48
CA VAL A 85 0.53 -16.56 -13.81
C VAL A 85 0.79 -18.02 -14.14
N VAL A 86 0.79 -18.89 -13.12
CA VAL A 86 1.05 -20.33 -13.32
C VAL A 86 -0.15 -21.19 -12.97
N ASP A 87 -0.22 -22.37 -13.61
CA ASP A 87 -1.19 -23.40 -13.30
C ASP A 87 -0.81 -24.18 -12.03
N LYS A 88 -1.67 -25.14 -11.63
CA LYS A 88 -1.44 -25.94 -10.43
C LYS A 88 -0.18 -26.82 -10.51
N GLN A 89 0.38 -27.03 -11.70
CA GLN A 89 1.65 -27.72 -11.92
C GLN A 89 2.86 -26.78 -11.92
N GLY A 90 2.65 -25.46 -11.80
CA GLY A 90 3.70 -24.46 -11.83
C GLY A 90 4.12 -24.04 -13.25
N ASN A 91 3.38 -24.45 -14.28
CA ASN A 91 3.66 -24.02 -15.65
C ASN A 91 2.98 -22.68 -15.93
N PRO A 92 3.64 -21.73 -16.64
CA PRO A 92 2.99 -20.50 -17.08
C PRO A 92 1.71 -20.75 -17.88
N LEU A 93 0.70 -19.91 -17.66
CA LEU A 93 -0.52 -19.92 -18.47
C LEU A 93 -0.21 -19.48 -19.91
N GLU A 94 -0.72 -20.23 -20.87
CA GLU A 94 -0.53 -19.99 -22.31
C GLU A 94 -1.70 -19.17 -22.87
N PRO A 95 -1.43 -18.10 -23.65
CA PRO A 95 -2.48 -17.33 -24.31
C PRO A 95 -3.36 -18.19 -25.23
N GLY A 96 -4.67 -17.99 -25.14
CA GLY A 96 -5.67 -18.70 -25.94
C GLY A 96 -5.95 -20.15 -25.52
N VAL A 97 -5.23 -20.68 -24.52
CA VAL A 97 -5.48 -22.02 -23.99
C VAL A 97 -6.53 -21.97 -22.89
N GLY A 98 -7.38 -23.00 -22.82
CA GLY A 98 -8.43 -23.13 -21.82
C GLY A 98 -7.93 -23.68 -20.48
N TYR A 99 -8.30 -23.02 -19.40
CA TYR A 99 -8.02 -23.43 -18.02
C TYR A 99 -9.32 -23.49 -17.22
N TYR A 100 -9.48 -24.52 -16.38
CA TYR A 100 -10.48 -24.46 -15.33
C TYR A 100 -10.03 -23.50 -14.23
N VAL A 101 -10.97 -22.72 -13.72
CA VAL A 101 -10.74 -21.66 -12.72
C VAL A 101 -11.61 -21.94 -11.51
N TRP A 102 -11.01 -22.37 -10.41
CA TRP A 102 -11.75 -22.88 -9.25
C TRP A 102 -11.04 -22.58 -7.91
N PRO A 103 -11.72 -22.75 -6.76
CA PRO A 103 -11.17 -22.37 -5.46
C PRO A 103 -10.18 -23.40 -4.91
N LEU A 104 -9.28 -22.97 -4.03
CA LEU A 104 -8.13 -23.75 -3.53
C LEU A 104 -8.47 -25.11 -2.89
N TRP A 105 -9.63 -25.23 -2.24
CA TRP A 105 -9.97 -26.36 -1.36
C TRP A 105 -11.12 -27.23 -1.85
N ALA A 106 -11.53 -27.07 -3.12
CA ALA A 106 -12.60 -27.86 -3.69
C ALA A 106 -12.36 -28.12 -5.18
N ASP A 107 -12.74 -29.30 -5.64
CA ASP A 107 -12.79 -29.66 -7.07
C ASP A 107 -14.07 -29.13 -7.75
N ASN A 108 -14.86 -28.34 -7.01
CA ASN A 108 -16.15 -27.77 -7.40
C ASN A 108 -16.16 -26.27 -7.02
N GLY A 109 -17.08 -25.49 -7.58
CA GLY A 109 -17.05 -24.03 -7.41
C GLY A 109 -16.33 -23.33 -8.55
N GLY A 110 -16.19 -23.97 -9.70
CA GLY A 110 -15.54 -23.37 -10.85
C GLY A 110 -16.36 -22.23 -11.47
N LEU A 111 -15.67 -21.39 -12.23
CA LEU A 111 -16.34 -20.37 -13.03
C LEU A 111 -17.03 -20.98 -14.25
N THR A 112 -18.25 -20.53 -14.53
CA THR A 112 -19.03 -20.94 -15.70
C THR A 112 -19.98 -19.82 -16.13
N LEU A 113 -20.78 -20.08 -17.15
CA LEU A 113 -21.80 -19.16 -17.66
C LEU A 113 -23.18 -19.54 -17.14
N GLY A 114 -23.95 -18.54 -16.71
CA GLY A 114 -25.29 -18.72 -16.16
C GLY A 114 -26.28 -17.66 -16.63
N GLN A 115 -27.55 -18.04 -16.67
CA GLN A 115 -28.65 -17.09 -16.75
C GLN A 115 -28.89 -16.52 -15.37
N THR A 116 -29.01 -15.20 -15.27
CA THR A 116 -29.26 -14.53 -13.99
C THR A 116 -30.32 -13.46 -14.18
N ARG A 117 -30.93 -13.00 -13.08
CA ARG A 117 -31.82 -11.82 -13.06
C ARG A 117 -32.95 -11.89 -14.10
N ASN A 118 -33.51 -13.08 -14.30
CA ASN A 118 -34.57 -13.37 -15.29
C ASN A 118 -34.22 -12.98 -16.74
N LYS A 119 -32.92 -12.96 -17.09
CA LYS A 119 -32.46 -12.71 -18.45
C LYS A 119 -31.98 -14.00 -19.10
N THR A 120 -32.32 -14.16 -20.39
CA THR A 120 -31.84 -15.28 -21.20
C THR A 120 -30.42 -15.05 -21.72
N CYS A 121 -30.13 -13.83 -22.18
CA CYS A 121 -28.86 -13.41 -22.78
C CYS A 121 -28.59 -11.92 -22.53
N PRO A 122 -27.31 -11.47 -22.50
CA PRO A 122 -26.10 -12.29 -22.47
C PRO A 122 -26.03 -13.12 -21.18
N LEU A 123 -25.26 -14.21 -21.20
CA LEU A 123 -25.00 -14.99 -19.98
C LEU A 123 -24.02 -14.23 -19.09
N ASP A 124 -24.17 -14.37 -17.78
CA ASP A 124 -23.22 -13.80 -16.82
C ASP A 124 -22.21 -14.84 -16.39
N VAL A 125 -21.07 -14.35 -15.91
CA VAL A 125 -20.05 -15.18 -15.30
C VAL A 125 -20.50 -15.49 -13.88
N ILE A 126 -20.66 -16.77 -13.59
CA ILE A 126 -21.10 -17.27 -12.27
C ILE A 126 -20.08 -18.23 -11.70
N ARG A 127 -20.11 -18.37 -10.38
CA ARG A 127 -19.47 -19.44 -9.63
C ARG A 127 -20.51 -20.50 -9.33
N ASP A 128 -20.35 -21.70 -9.89
CA ASP A 128 -21.25 -22.82 -9.59
C ASP A 128 -20.60 -23.75 -8.55
N PRO A 129 -21.10 -23.79 -7.29
CA PRO A 129 -20.55 -24.64 -6.22
C PRO A 129 -20.56 -26.13 -6.51
N SER A 130 -21.36 -26.59 -7.47
CA SER A 130 -21.56 -28.00 -7.80
C SER A 130 -20.82 -28.43 -9.07
N PHE A 131 -20.15 -27.50 -9.75
CA PHE A 131 -19.51 -27.75 -11.04
C PHE A 131 -18.02 -27.37 -11.00
N ILE A 132 -17.21 -28.11 -11.76
CA ILE A 132 -15.77 -27.88 -11.90
C ILE A 132 -15.45 -26.60 -12.69
N GLY A 133 -16.42 -26.10 -13.44
CA GLY A 133 -16.31 -24.90 -14.27
C GLY A 133 -16.21 -25.20 -15.76
N THR A 134 -16.45 -24.16 -16.54
CA THR A 134 -16.21 -24.15 -17.99
C THR A 134 -14.80 -23.62 -18.23
N PRO A 135 -14.04 -24.16 -19.20
CA PRO A 135 -12.73 -23.63 -19.53
C PRO A 135 -12.76 -22.11 -19.79
N VAL A 136 -11.78 -21.39 -19.24
CA VAL A 136 -11.55 -19.96 -19.45
C VAL A 136 -10.25 -19.78 -20.22
N SER A 137 -10.27 -18.98 -21.27
CA SER A 137 -9.07 -18.56 -22.00
C SER A 137 -8.72 -17.11 -21.71
N PHE A 138 -7.43 -16.83 -21.82
CA PHE A 138 -6.85 -15.52 -21.57
C PHE A 138 -6.08 -15.08 -22.80
N LEU A 139 -6.23 -13.82 -23.18
CA LEU A 139 -5.51 -13.20 -24.29
C LEU A 139 -4.70 -12.02 -23.78
N ALA A 140 -3.40 -12.06 -24.04
CA ALA A 140 -2.44 -11.00 -23.80
C ALA A 140 -1.68 -10.73 -25.11
N PRO A 141 -2.15 -9.81 -25.97
CA PRO A 141 -1.57 -9.60 -27.29
C PRO A 141 -0.06 -9.29 -27.23
N GLY A 142 0.73 -10.05 -27.99
CA GLY A 142 2.18 -9.86 -28.09
C GLY A 142 3.02 -10.55 -27.00
N LEU A 143 2.38 -11.28 -26.08
CA LEU A 143 3.06 -12.03 -25.02
C LEU A 143 2.93 -13.54 -25.25
N ASP A 144 3.91 -14.30 -24.78
CA ASP A 144 4.00 -15.76 -24.87
C ASP A 144 3.38 -16.49 -23.67
N HIS A 145 3.18 -15.76 -22.57
CA HIS A 145 2.52 -16.23 -21.35
C HIS A 145 1.52 -15.18 -20.85
N ILE A 146 0.70 -15.56 -19.87
CA ILE A 146 -0.22 -14.65 -19.19
C ILE A 146 0.48 -14.05 -17.96
N PRO A 147 0.83 -12.76 -17.97
CA PRO A 147 1.39 -12.10 -16.80
C PRO A 147 0.30 -11.61 -15.84
N THR A 148 0.69 -11.45 -14.58
CA THR A 148 -0.10 -10.70 -13.59
C THR A 148 -0.24 -9.23 -14.00
N LEU A 149 -1.18 -8.51 -13.37
CA LEU A 149 -1.32 -7.05 -13.43
C LEU A 149 -1.31 -6.42 -14.85
N THR A 150 -1.64 -7.18 -15.88
CA THR A 150 -1.64 -6.77 -17.29
C THR A 150 -3.07 -6.80 -17.83
N ASP A 151 -3.41 -5.90 -18.75
CA ASP A 151 -4.75 -5.84 -19.33
C ASP A 151 -5.01 -7.06 -20.21
N LEU A 152 -5.84 -7.98 -19.72
CA LEU A 152 -6.23 -9.21 -20.39
C LEU A 152 -7.63 -9.07 -21.00
N THR A 153 -7.82 -9.77 -22.10
CA THR A 153 -9.16 -10.18 -22.55
C THR A 153 -9.40 -11.61 -22.08
N ILE A 154 -10.54 -11.84 -21.43
CA ILE A 154 -10.91 -13.13 -20.83
C ILE A 154 -12.19 -13.60 -21.52
N ASP A 155 -12.26 -14.87 -21.88
CA ASP A 155 -13.44 -15.45 -22.51
C ASP A 155 -13.62 -16.93 -22.14
N PHE A 156 -14.80 -17.47 -22.43
CA PHE A 156 -15.05 -18.90 -22.38
C PHE A 156 -15.07 -19.42 -23.82
N PRO A 157 -14.13 -20.26 -24.29
CA PRO A 157 -14.05 -20.70 -25.68
C PRO A 157 -15.07 -21.81 -25.96
N VAL A 158 -16.36 -21.47 -25.82
CA VAL A 158 -17.51 -22.37 -25.97
C VAL A 158 -18.62 -21.67 -26.76
N THR A 159 -19.37 -22.46 -27.53
CA THR A 159 -20.62 -22.00 -28.14
C THR A 159 -21.75 -22.07 -27.12
N THR A 160 -22.56 -21.02 -27.06
CA THR A 160 -23.70 -20.92 -26.14
C THR A 160 -25.00 -20.72 -26.91
N ILE A 161 -26.14 -20.88 -26.24
CA ILE A 161 -27.46 -20.62 -26.81
C ILE A 161 -27.65 -19.17 -27.27
N CYS A 162 -26.84 -18.23 -26.75
CA CYS A 162 -26.99 -16.81 -27.06
C CYS A 162 -26.39 -16.43 -28.41
N ASN A 163 -25.58 -17.30 -29.04
CA ASN A 163 -24.87 -16.99 -30.30
C ASN A 163 -24.14 -15.63 -30.27
N GLN A 164 -23.63 -15.25 -29.10
CA GLN A 164 -22.91 -14.01 -28.84
C GLN A 164 -21.49 -14.34 -28.34
N PRO A 165 -20.53 -13.41 -28.49
CA PRO A 165 -19.21 -13.58 -27.89
C PRO A 165 -19.29 -13.83 -26.39
N THR A 166 -18.46 -14.72 -25.89
CA THR A 166 -18.35 -15.07 -24.45
C THR A 166 -17.27 -14.24 -23.74
N VAL A 167 -16.73 -13.22 -24.43
CA VAL A 167 -15.75 -12.27 -23.88
C VAL A 167 -16.37 -11.57 -22.68
N TRP A 168 -15.62 -11.58 -21.57
CA TRP A 168 -16.02 -10.92 -20.34
C TRP A 168 -16.06 -9.41 -20.54
N ARG A 169 -17.09 -8.78 -19.97
CA ARG A 169 -17.19 -7.34 -19.82
C ARG A 169 -17.80 -6.99 -18.48
N LEU A 170 -17.42 -5.83 -17.97
CA LEU A 170 -18.06 -5.26 -16.80
C LEU A 170 -19.33 -4.51 -17.21
N LEU A 171 -20.48 -4.92 -16.67
CA LEU A 171 -21.78 -4.33 -16.92
C LEU A 171 -22.33 -3.71 -15.64
N LYS A 172 -22.61 -2.41 -15.66
CA LYS A 172 -23.27 -1.73 -14.55
C LYS A 172 -24.75 -2.08 -14.54
N GLU A 173 -25.26 -2.60 -13.43
CA GLU A 173 -26.67 -2.91 -13.29
C GLU A 173 -27.17 -2.52 -11.89
N GLY A 174 -28.15 -1.62 -11.86
CA GLY A 174 -28.64 -1.01 -10.62
C GLY A 174 -27.68 0.00 -10.00
N SER A 175 -27.89 0.27 -8.71
CA SER A 175 -27.09 1.19 -7.91
C SER A 175 -26.27 0.42 -6.87
N GLY A 176 -24.99 0.17 -7.17
CA GLY A 176 -24.02 -0.35 -6.19
C GLY A 176 -23.10 -1.45 -6.72
N PHE A 177 -23.53 -2.21 -7.72
CA PHE A 177 -22.77 -3.33 -8.25
C PHE A 177 -22.59 -3.27 -9.76
N TRP A 178 -21.47 -3.80 -10.20
CA TRP A 178 -21.15 -4.08 -11.58
C TRP A 178 -20.94 -5.58 -11.69
N PHE A 179 -21.56 -6.19 -12.69
CA PHE A 179 -21.51 -7.64 -12.87
C PHE A 179 -20.58 -7.98 -14.03
N VAL A 180 -19.86 -9.09 -13.89
CA VAL A 180 -19.07 -9.62 -15.00
C VAL A 180 -20.02 -10.42 -15.88
N SER A 181 -20.30 -9.84 -17.05
CA SER A 181 -21.20 -10.40 -18.05
C SER A 181 -20.42 -10.81 -19.30
N THR A 182 -21.08 -11.47 -20.25
CA THR A 182 -20.50 -11.77 -21.57
C THR A 182 -20.92 -10.74 -22.62
N SER A 183 -20.64 -11.05 -23.90
CA SER A 183 -20.81 -10.15 -25.05
C SER A 183 -19.92 -8.90 -24.99
N GLY A 184 -18.75 -9.01 -24.36
CA GLY A 184 -17.69 -8.02 -24.42
C GLY A 184 -17.01 -7.93 -25.78
N ASN A 185 -16.28 -6.83 -25.97
CA ASN A 185 -15.42 -6.63 -27.12
C ASN A 185 -13.98 -6.46 -26.62
N PRO A 186 -13.00 -7.23 -27.14
CA PRO A 186 -11.60 -7.11 -26.74
C PRO A 186 -11.01 -5.70 -26.85
N GLY A 187 -11.56 -4.83 -27.70
CA GLY A 187 -11.12 -3.43 -27.82
C GLY A 187 -11.64 -2.51 -26.71
N ASP A 188 -12.67 -2.90 -25.98
CA ASP A 188 -13.36 -2.03 -25.03
C ASP A 188 -12.67 -2.03 -23.66
N LEU A 189 -12.60 -0.85 -23.02
CA LEU A 189 -12.07 -0.70 -21.66
C LEU A 189 -12.84 -1.54 -20.63
N THR A 190 -14.15 -1.73 -20.83
CA THR A 190 -15.00 -2.55 -19.95
C THR A 190 -14.68 -4.04 -20.04
N SER A 191 -13.90 -4.47 -21.03
CA SER A 191 -13.48 -5.87 -21.23
C SER A 191 -12.01 -6.10 -20.86
N LYS A 192 -11.41 -5.16 -20.09
CA LYS A 192 -10.02 -5.24 -19.62
C LYS A 192 -9.97 -5.63 -18.15
N PHE A 193 -9.56 -6.86 -17.90
CA PHE A 193 -9.40 -7.42 -16.56
C PHE A 193 -7.92 -7.72 -16.31
N LYS A 194 -7.54 -7.82 -15.04
CA LYS A 194 -6.19 -8.24 -14.63
C LYS A 194 -6.29 -9.43 -13.69
N ILE A 195 -5.24 -10.25 -13.68
CA ILE A 195 -5.02 -11.28 -12.66
C ILE A 195 -4.03 -10.73 -11.64
N GLU A 196 -4.34 -10.86 -10.36
CA GLU A 196 -3.49 -10.44 -9.25
C GLU A 196 -3.11 -11.67 -8.43
N ARG A 197 -1.83 -11.77 -8.07
CA ARG A 197 -1.36 -12.82 -7.18
C ARG A 197 -1.62 -12.41 -5.73
N LEU A 198 -2.10 -13.34 -4.92
CA LEU A 198 -2.26 -13.12 -3.49
C LEU A 198 -0.88 -12.99 -2.83
N ALA A 199 -0.63 -11.85 -2.19
CA ALA A 199 0.62 -11.60 -1.48
C ALA A 199 0.78 -12.50 -0.24
N GLY A 200 2.03 -12.75 0.15
CA GLY A 200 2.39 -13.55 1.32
C GLY A 200 2.97 -14.92 0.96
N GLU A 201 3.46 -15.62 1.97
CA GLU A 201 3.97 -16.98 1.81
C GLU A 201 2.82 -17.98 1.89
N HIS A 202 2.52 -18.61 0.76
CA HIS A 202 1.50 -19.65 0.64
C HIS A 202 2.14 -20.92 0.10
N ALA A 203 1.61 -22.08 0.48
CA ALA A 203 2.10 -23.37 -0.02
C ALA A 203 1.93 -23.52 -1.54
N TYR A 204 1.07 -22.71 -2.14
CA TYR A 204 0.75 -22.72 -3.56
C TYR A 204 0.45 -21.31 -4.04
N GLU A 205 0.58 -21.12 -5.36
CA GLU A 205 0.17 -19.88 -6.02
C GLU A 205 -1.36 -19.74 -6.02
N ILE A 206 -1.82 -18.58 -5.55
CA ILE A 206 -3.24 -18.22 -5.41
C ILE A 206 -3.44 -16.88 -6.09
N TYR A 207 -4.50 -16.78 -6.89
CA TYR A 207 -4.79 -15.60 -7.69
C TYR A 207 -6.18 -15.07 -7.44
N SER A 208 -6.44 -13.84 -7.84
CA SER A 208 -7.78 -13.25 -7.93
C SER A 208 -7.88 -12.44 -9.23
N PHE A 209 -9.12 -12.14 -9.65
CA PHE A 209 -9.35 -11.21 -10.75
C PHE A 209 -9.65 -9.81 -10.21
N LYS A 210 -9.28 -8.80 -10.97
CA LYS A 210 -9.68 -7.41 -10.74
C LYS A 210 -10.08 -6.74 -12.04
N PHE A 211 -11.05 -5.86 -11.96
CA PHE A 211 -11.31 -4.89 -13.03
C PHE A 211 -10.50 -3.64 -12.71
N CYS A 212 -9.45 -3.38 -13.48
CA CYS A 212 -8.59 -2.22 -13.28
C CYS A 212 -7.84 -1.90 -14.58
N PRO A 213 -8.51 -1.37 -15.63
CA PRO A 213 -7.88 -1.10 -16.91
C PRO A 213 -6.67 -0.16 -16.77
N SER A 214 -5.67 -0.28 -17.64
CA SER A 214 -4.44 0.53 -17.60
C SER A 214 -4.63 1.95 -18.15
N VAL A 215 -5.72 2.61 -17.76
CA VAL A 215 -6.01 4.01 -18.05
C VAL A 215 -6.34 4.72 -16.73
N PRO A 216 -5.93 5.98 -16.53
CA PRO A 216 -6.23 6.70 -15.30
C PRO A 216 -7.72 7.05 -15.18
N GLY A 217 -8.21 7.18 -13.94
CA GLY A 217 -9.56 7.70 -13.66
C GLY A 217 -10.73 6.74 -13.92
N VAL A 218 -10.44 5.45 -14.15
CA VAL A 218 -11.46 4.40 -14.23
C VAL A 218 -11.54 3.58 -12.94
N LEU A 219 -12.65 2.87 -12.78
CA LEU A 219 -12.84 1.93 -11.67
C LEU A 219 -11.68 0.91 -11.61
N CYS A 220 -11.10 0.76 -10.43
CA CYS A 220 -10.08 -0.23 -10.12
C CYS A 220 -10.48 -0.96 -8.84
N ALA A 221 -10.99 -2.18 -8.97
CA ALA A 221 -11.54 -2.92 -7.84
C ALA A 221 -11.46 -4.44 -8.06
N PRO A 222 -11.40 -5.23 -6.98
CA PRO A 222 -11.38 -6.69 -7.09
C PRO A 222 -12.70 -7.21 -7.67
N VAL A 223 -12.62 -8.34 -8.36
CA VAL A 223 -13.78 -9.13 -8.75
C VAL A 223 -13.98 -10.22 -7.68
N GLY A 224 -15.19 -10.30 -7.17
CA GLY A 224 -15.61 -11.33 -6.23
C GLY A 224 -16.97 -11.89 -6.60
N THR A 225 -17.69 -12.43 -5.61
CA THR A 225 -19.03 -13.02 -5.82
C THR A 225 -20.11 -12.20 -5.13
N PHE A 226 -21.17 -11.89 -5.84
CA PHE A 226 -22.45 -11.42 -5.32
C PHE A 226 -23.46 -12.57 -5.36
N GLU A 227 -24.29 -12.70 -4.33
CA GLU A 227 -25.35 -13.71 -4.31
C GLU A 227 -26.68 -13.07 -4.72
N ASP A 228 -27.20 -13.48 -5.87
CA ASP A 228 -28.51 -13.05 -6.36
C ASP A 228 -29.64 -13.59 -5.48
N ALA A 229 -30.84 -13.02 -5.64
CA ALA A 229 -32.02 -13.40 -4.86
C ALA A 229 -32.42 -14.88 -5.01
N ASP A 230 -32.00 -15.55 -6.09
CA ASP A 230 -32.22 -16.97 -6.34
C ASP A 230 -31.10 -17.87 -5.79
N GLY A 231 -30.10 -17.29 -5.13
CA GLY A 231 -28.92 -17.98 -4.59
C GLY A 231 -27.78 -18.16 -5.58
N THR A 232 -27.92 -17.68 -6.82
CA THR A 232 -26.85 -17.75 -7.82
C THR A 232 -25.69 -16.84 -7.42
N LYS A 233 -24.47 -17.39 -7.41
CA LYS A 233 -23.26 -16.61 -7.10
C LYS A 233 -22.69 -16.03 -8.39
N VAL A 234 -22.99 -14.76 -8.65
CA VAL A 234 -22.58 -14.04 -9.86
C VAL A 234 -21.27 -13.30 -9.59
N MET A 235 -20.36 -13.31 -10.56
CA MET A 235 -19.11 -12.55 -10.45
C MET A 235 -19.40 -11.05 -10.57
N ALA A 236 -18.88 -10.26 -9.63
CA ALA A 236 -19.22 -8.85 -9.51
C ALA A 236 -18.09 -8.01 -8.93
N VAL A 237 -18.22 -6.70 -9.08
CA VAL A 237 -17.39 -5.63 -8.54
C VAL A 237 -18.30 -4.64 -7.83
N GLY A 238 -17.93 -4.21 -6.63
CA GLY A 238 -18.73 -3.29 -5.83
C GLY A 238 -18.29 -3.26 -4.37
N ASP A 239 -19.03 -2.52 -3.56
CA ASP A 239 -18.73 -2.37 -2.13
C ASP A 239 -18.93 -3.68 -1.38
N ASN A 240 -18.04 -3.97 -0.43
CA ASN A 240 -18.07 -5.19 0.39
C ASN A 240 -18.04 -6.52 -0.39
N ILE A 241 -17.55 -6.51 -1.63
CA ILE A 241 -17.27 -7.74 -2.38
C ILE A 241 -15.85 -8.22 -2.04
N GLU A 242 -15.76 -9.38 -1.42
CA GLU A 242 -14.49 -10.06 -1.17
C GLU A 242 -13.94 -10.67 -2.47
N PRO A 243 -12.63 -10.54 -2.76
CA PRO A 243 -12.03 -11.14 -3.94
C PRO A 243 -12.27 -12.66 -3.99
N TYR A 244 -12.62 -13.17 -5.17
CA TYR A 244 -12.70 -14.61 -5.36
C TYR A 244 -11.33 -15.19 -5.66
N TYR A 245 -10.76 -15.92 -4.71
CA TYR A 245 -9.46 -16.54 -4.84
C TYR A 245 -9.52 -17.87 -5.60
N VAL A 246 -8.66 -18.01 -6.60
CA VAL A 246 -8.70 -19.08 -7.59
C VAL A 246 -7.32 -19.67 -7.87
N ARG A 247 -7.33 -20.87 -8.44
CA ARG A 247 -6.20 -21.52 -9.09
C ARG A 247 -6.59 -21.95 -10.49
N PHE A 248 -5.58 -22.23 -11.30
CA PHE A 248 -5.74 -22.61 -12.70
C PHE A 248 -5.36 -24.07 -12.91
N GLN A 249 -6.20 -24.82 -13.62
CA GLN A 249 -5.85 -26.14 -14.13
C GLN A 249 -5.98 -26.15 -15.65
N LYS A 250 -4.88 -26.47 -16.34
CA LYS A 250 -4.89 -26.63 -17.79
C LYS A 250 -5.88 -27.72 -18.20
N VAL A 251 -6.73 -27.42 -19.18
CA VAL A 251 -7.64 -28.44 -19.75
C VAL A 251 -6.80 -29.42 -20.56
N SER A 252 -6.99 -30.72 -20.34
CA SER A 252 -6.27 -31.73 -21.11
C SER A 252 -6.75 -31.71 -22.58
N THR A 253 -5.83 -31.57 -23.52
CA THR A 253 -6.09 -31.68 -24.97
C THR A 253 -6.65 -33.05 -25.37
N PHE A 254 -6.31 -34.11 -24.62
CA PHE A 254 -6.84 -35.47 -24.81
C PHE A 254 -8.38 -35.53 -24.70
N ALA A 255 -8.96 -34.82 -23.72
CA ALA A 255 -10.41 -34.76 -23.55
C ALA A 255 -11.11 -33.93 -24.65
N GLN A 256 -10.42 -32.93 -25.20
CA GLN A 256 -10.94 -32.11 -26.31
C GLN A 256 -10.94 -32.89 -27.63
N HIS A 257 -9.87 -33.63 -27.93
CA HIS A 257 -9.82 -34.51 -29.10
C HIS A 257 -10.87 -35.63 -29.05
N MET A 258 -11.11 -36.23 -27.87
CA MET A 258 -12.20 -37.22 -27.74
C MET A 258 -13.59 -36.61 -27.90
N LYS A 259 -13.85 -35.38 -27.40
CA LYS A 259 -15.14 -34.71 -27.62
C LYS A 259 -15.39 -34.38 -29.09
N GLN A 260 -14.38 -33.93 -29.83
CA GLN A 260 -14.47 -33.70 -31.28
C GLN A 260 -14.65 -35.00 -32.06
N ALA A 261 -13.98 -36.09 -31.67
CA ALA A 261 -14.11 -37.40 -32.29
C ALA A 261 -15.46 -38.08 -32.01
N LEU A 262 -16.17 -37.70 -30.96
CA LEU A 262 -17.50 -38.23 -30.62
C LEU A 262 -18.66 -37.39 -31.20
N SER A 263 -18.36 -36.20 -31.72
CA SER A 263 -19.31 -35.28 -32.35
C SER A 263 -19.23 -35.27 -33.89
N THR A 264 -18.47 -36.19 -34.48
CA THR A 264 -18.39 -36.48 -35.92
C THR A 264 -18.97 -37.85 -36.21
#